data_AF-A0A6J6FRP1-F1
#
_entry.id   AF-A0A6J6FRP1-F1
#
_cell.length_a   1.000
_cell.length_b   1.000
_cell.length_c   1.000
_cell.angle_alpha   90.00
_cell.angle_beta   90.00
_cell.angle_gamma   90.00
#
_symmetry.space_group_name_H-M   'P 1'
#
loop_
_entity.id
_entity.type
_entity.pdbx_description
1 polymer ?
#
loop_
_entity_poly.entity_id
_entity_poly.type
_entity_poly.pdbx_seq_one_letter_code
_entity_poly.pdbx_strand_id
1 'polypeptide(L)'
;MPIPDSSRPAALQVARKLGIEYREGFYKNRYVGRTFIMPGQEERRKGVKQKLNAMPSEFKGKNVLIVDDSIVRGTTSREIVDMARNAGANSVTFTSAAPPVRFPHVYGINMPSRAELVAAGRKIPEIASEIGADHLIYQEVADMQSAILEGSAVSALEMSCFSGDYVTGTVTPEYLRWVEENQSS
;
A
#
# COMPACT_ATOMS: atom_id res chain seq x y z
N MET A 1 -0.35 8.14 11.58
CA MET A 1 0.73 7.18 11.91
C MET A 1 1.27 6.62 10.60
N PRO A 2 2.59 6.64 10.37
CA PRO A 2 3.18 6.04 9.18
C PRO A 2 3.32 4.51 9.31
N ILE A 3 3.29 3.82 8.18
CA ILE A 3 3.90 2.51 8.01
C ILE A 3 5.39 2.69 7.65
N PRO A 4 6.32 2.37 8.55
CA PRO A 4 7.73 2.66 8.35
C PRO A 4 8.34 1.83 7.20
N ASP A 5 9.28 2.39 6.44
CA ASP A 5 9.96 3.68 6.62
C ASP A 5 9.56 4.74 5.57
N SER A 6 9.10 4.29 4.40
CA SER A 6 8.83 5.12 3.21
C SER A 6 7.72 6.14 3.41
N SER A 7 6.68 5.80 4.16
CA SER A 7 5.51 6.67 4.36
C SER A 7 5.72 7.77 5.41
N ARG A 8 6.84 7.78 6.15
CA ARG A 8 7.09 8.78 7.22
C ARG A 8 6.96 10.23 6.75
N PRO A 9 7.58 10.66 5.63
CA PRO A 9 7.44 12.04 5.16
C PRO A 9 6.00 12.39 4.81
N ALA A 10 5.29 11.49 4.12
CA ALA A 10 3.88 11.69 3.76
C ALA A 10 3.01 11.82 5.01
N ALA A 11 3.15 10.89 5.96
CA ALA A 11 2.39 10.90 7.20
C ALA A 11 2.65 12.14 8.06
N LEU A 12 3.89 12.61 8.11
CA LEU A 12 4.25 13.84 8.82
C LEU A 12 3.54 15.05 8.21
N GLN A 13 3.51 15.16 6.88
CA GLN A 13 2.83 16.28 6.21
C GLN A 13 1.31 16.20 6.33
N VAL A 14 0.72 15.00 6.22
CA VAL A 14 -0.71 14.78 6.49
C VAL A 14 -1.07 15.22 7.90
N ALA A 15 -0.30 14.80 8.92
CA ALA A 15 -0.52 15.17 10.30
C ALA A 15 -0.43 16.70 10.51
N ARG A 16 0.58 17.35 9.93
CA ARG A 16 0.75 18.80 9.97
C ARG A 16 -0.42 19.54 9.33
N LYS A 17 -0.89 19.10 8.16
CA LYS A 17 -2.00 19.74 7.44
C LYS A 17 -3.34 19.56 8.15
N LEU A 18 -3.56 18.41 8.76
CA LEU A 18 -4.78 18.13 9.52
C LEU A 18 -4.75 18.68 10.95
N GLY A 19 -3.60 19.17 11.43
CA GLY A 19 -3.45 19.63 12.81
C GLY A 19 -3.57 18.51 13.85
N ILE A 20 -3.26 17.27 13.47
CA ILE A 20 -3.35 16.09 14.35
C ILE A 20 -1.95 15.63 14.78
N GLU A 21 -1.89 14.89 15.89
CA GLU A 21 -0.62 14.41 16.44
C GLU A 21 0.01 13.34 15.53
N TYR A 22 1.28 13.52 15.19
CA TYR A 22 2.10 12.49 14.54
C TYR A 22 2.66 11.54 15.60
N ARG A 23 2.45 10.24 15.41
CA ARG A 23 2.97 9.19 16.29
C ARG A 23 3.53 8.02 15.50
N GLU A 24 4.62 7.46 16.00
CA GLU A 24 5.18 6.18 15.54
C GLU A 24 4.46 5.03 16.27
N GLY A 25 3.37 4.55 15.71
CA GLY A 25 2.64 3.40 16.26
C GLY A 25 3.22 2.05 15.81
N PHE A 26 3.85 2.02 14.64
CA PHE A 26 4.41 0.82 14.05
C PHE A 26 5.93 0.87 14.02
N TYR A 27 6.56 -0.27 14.34
CA TYR A 27 8.01 -0.42 14.31
C TYR A 27 8.38 -1.57 13.38
N LYS A 28 9.20 -1.25 12.38
CA LYS A 28 9.78 -2.25 11.48
C LYS A 28 10.89 -3.01 12.20
N ASN A 29 10.78 -4.33 12.21
CA ASN A 29 11.85 -5.18 12.70
C ASN A 29 13.01 -5.08 11.70
N ARG A 30 14.14 -4.51 12.13
CA ARG A 30 15.32 -4.34 11.27
C ARG A 30 16.05 -5.65 10.98
N TYR A 31 15.82 -6.66 11.83
CA TYR A 31 16.52 -7.94 11.80
C TYR A 31 15.54 -9.09 11.48
N VAL A 32 14.87 -9.01 10.34
CA VAL A 32 14.05 -10.13 9.87
C VAL A 32 14.98 -11.18 9.25
N GLY A 33 15.19 -12.28 9.97
CA GLY A 33 15.93 -13.44 9.45
C GLY A 33 15.18 -14.13 8.32
N ARG A 34 15.90 -14.86 7.45
CA ARG A 34 15.27 -15.75 6.46
C ARG A 34 14.55 -16.86 7.24
N THR A 35 13.26 -17.07 6.99
CA THR A 35 12.56 -18.25 7.48
C THR A 35 13.04 -19.47 6.69
N PHE A 36 13.69 -20.42 7.34
CA PHE A 36 14.00 -21.73 6.74
C PHE A 36 12.70 -22.52 6.48
N ILE A 37 12.78 -23.64 5.76
CA ILE A 37 11.63 -24.52 5.51
C ILE A 37 11.09 -25.01 6.87
N MET A 38 10.00 -24.39 7.34
CA MET A 38 9.31 -24.78 8.57
C MET A 38 8.29 -25.88 8.23
N PRO A 39 8.29 -27.04 8.91
CA PRO A 39 7.30 -28.09 8.69
C PRO A 39 5.97 -27.67 9.33
N GLY A 40 5.14 -26.94 8.57
CA GLY A 40 3.78 -26.56 8.98
C GLY A 40 3.23 -25.38 8.19
N GLN A 41 2.07 -25.54 7.53
CA GLN A 41 1.43 -24.44 6.77
C GLN A 41 0.96 -23.30 7.68
N GLU A 42 0.59 -23.57 8.93
CA GLU A 42 0.07 -22.55 9.86
C GLU A 42 1.13 -21.52 10.29
N GLU A 43 2.39 -21.92 10.46
CA GLU A 43 3.45 -21.00 10.87
C GLU A 43 3.92 -20.05 9.75
N ARG A 44 3.62 -20.38 8.49
CA ARG A 44 3.97 -19.54 7.33
C ARG A 44 3.06 -18.31 7.18
N ARG A 45 1.91 -18.27 7.86
CA ARG A 45 0.92 -17.18 7.80
C ARG A 45 1.20 -15.99 8.71
N LYS A 46 2.29 -15.99 9.51
CA LYS A 46 2.64 -14.86 10.40
C LYS A 46 3.67 -13.89 9.78
N GLY A 47 3.58 -13.63 8.48
CA GLY A 47 4.58 -12.89 7.73
C GLY A 47 4.72 -11.41 8.12
N VAL A 48 3.62 -10.66 8.31
CA VAL A 48 3.72 -9.23 8.65
C VAL A 48 4.03 -9.02 10.12
N LYS A 49 3.50 -9.84 11.04
CA LYS A 49 3.88 -9.79 12.47
C LYS A 49 5.38 -10.01 12.71
N GLN A 50 6.05 -10.76 11.83
CA GLN A 50 7.51 -10.90 11.87
C GLN A 50 8.25 -9.65 11.38
N LYS A 51 7.62 -8.83 10.52
CA LYS A 51 8.23 -7.64 9.91
C LYS A 51 7.89 -6.34 10.62
N LEU A 52 6.72 -6.27 11.24
CA LEU A 52 6.16 -5.06 11.83
C LEU A 52 5.56 -5.38 13.19
N ASN A 53 5.74 -4.47 14.14
CA ASN A 53 5.15 -4.53 15.47
C ASN A 53 4.31 -3.28 15.73
N ALA A 54 3.13 -3.44 16.30
CA ALA A 54 2.27 -2.33 16.74
C ALA A 54 2.47 -2.10 18.24
N MET A 55 2.66 -0.85 18.67
CA MET A 55 2.83 -0.47 20.07
C MET A 55 1.46 -0.19 20.72
N PRO A 56 0.92 -1.06 21.61
CA PRO A 56 -0.46 -0.93 22.08
C PRO A 56 -0.81 0.41 22.74
N SER A 57 0.14 1.03 23.45
CA SER A 57 -0.05 2.35 24.07
C SER A 57 -0.35 3.47 23.06
N GLU A 58 0.05 3.31 21.80
CA GLU A 58 -0.21 4.28 20.75
C GLU A 58 -1.60 4.16 20.14
N PHE A 59 -2.22 2.97 20.18
CA PHE A 59 -3.51 2.68 19.53
C PHE A 59 -4.70 2.66 20.49
N LYS A 60 -4.50 2.19 21.73
CA LYS A 60 -5.58 1.88 22.67
C LYS A 60 -6.53 3.06 22.86
N GLY A 61 -7.81 2.86 22.51
CA GLY A 61 -8.88 3.84 22.68
C GLY A 61 -8.86 5.00 21.70
N LYS A 62 -8.07 4.94 20.62
CA LYS A 62 -7.94 6.03 19.63
C LYS A 62 -8.57 5.69 18.30
N ASN A 63 -9.02 6.71 17.58
CA ASN A 63 -9.30 6.65 16.14
C ASN A 63 -7.99 6.97 15.42
N VAL A 64 -7.47 6.04 14.64
CA VAL A 64 -6.14 6.17 14.02
C VAL A 64 -6.25 6.36 12.51
N LEU A 65 -5.45 7.29 12.00
CA LEU A 65 -5.18 7.44 10.58
C LEU A 65 -3.82 6.83 10.29
N ILE A 66 -3.79 5.78 9.48
CA ILE A 66 -2.61 5.07 9.01
C ILE A 66 -2.28 5.55 7.61
N VAL A 67 -1.01 5.85 7.35
CA VAL A 67 -0.50 6.25 6.04
C VAL A 67 0.52 5.22 5.58
N ASP A 68 0.30 4.65 4.40
CA ASP A 68 1.23 3.77 3.72
C ASP A 68 1.62 4.35 2.36
N ASP A 69 2.71 3.86 1.77
CA ASP A 69 3.15 4.35 0.46
C ASP A 69 2.18 3.96 -0.66
N SER A 70 1.70 2.73 -0.63
CA SER A 70 0.91 2.13 -1.70
C SER A 70 0.15 0.91 -1.22
N ILE A 71 -0.90 0.53 -1.95
CA ILE A 71 -1.63 -0.72 -1.71
C ILE A 71 -1.64 -1.53 -3.01
N VAL A 72 -0.93 -2.66 -3.01
CA VAL A 72 -0.80 -3.54 -4.18
C VAL A 72 -1.74 -4.75 -4.08
N ARG A 73 -1.37 -5.77 -3.28
CA ARG A 73 -2.19 -6.98 -3.07
C ARG A 73 -3.22 -6.85 -1.95
N GLY A 74 -3.14 -5.79 -1.14
CA GLY A 74 -4.03 -5.55 0.02
C GLY A 74 -3.79 -6.45 1.23
N THR A 75 -3.13 -7.60 1.10
CA THR A 75 -2.87 -8.55 2.20
C THR A 75 -2.08 -7.92 3.35
N THR A 76 -1.01 -7.19 3.05
CA THR A 76 -0.22 -6.47 4.07
C THR A 76 -1.04 -5.39 4.75
N SER A 77 -1.80 -4.59 4.00
CA SER A 77 -2.67 -3.55 4.54
C SER A 77 -3.73 -4.14 5.47
N ARG A 78 -4.31 -5.29 5.11
CA ARG A 78 -5.23 -6.04 5.97
C ARG A 78 -4.59 -6.45 7.29
N GLU A 79 -3.40 -7.08 7.24
CA GLU A 79 -2.67 -7.47 8.44
C GLU A 79 -2.32 -6.25 9.32
N ILE A 80 -1.99 -5.10 8.72
CA ILE A 80 -1.73 -3.83 9.43
C ILE A 80 -2.99 -3.32 10.14
N VAL A 81 -4.14 -3.32 9.47
CA VAL A 81 -5.42 -2.91 10.06
C VAL A 81 -5.77 -3.83 11.22
N ASP A 82 -5.62 -5.15 11.04
CA ASP A 82 -5.86 -6.14 12.09
C ASP A 82 -4.92 -5.91 13.28
N MET A 83 -3.63 -5.62 13.04
CA MET A 83 -2.68 -5.28 14.10
C MET A 83 -3.10 -4.03 14.89
N ALA A 84 -3.56 -2.98 14.20
CA ALA A 84 -4.04 -1.75 14.86
C ALA A 84 -5.28 -2.01 15.72
N ARG A 85 -6.26 -2.77 15.19
CA ARG A 85 -7.47 -3.15 15.95
C ARG A 85 -7.12 -4.02 17.15
N ASN A 86 -6.26 -5.02 16.98
CA ASN A 86 -5.77 -5.87 18.08
C ASN A 86 -4.97 -5.09 19.14
N ALA A 87 -4.30 -4.00 18.73
CA ALA A 87 -3.63 -3.07 19.64
C ALA A 87 -4.60 -2.12 20.38
N GLY A 88 -5.90 -2.17 20.07
CA GLY A 88 -6.96 -1.46 20.77
C GLY A 88 -7.44 -0.19 20.07
N ALA A 89 -7.18 0.00 18.78
CA ALA A 89 -7.76 1.11 18.02
C ALA A 89 -9.29 0.99 17.93
N ASN A 90 -10.00 2.10 18.16
CA ASN A 90 -11.46 2.18 18.03
C ASN A 90 -11.90 2.16 16.56
N SER A 91 -11.16 2.92 15.73
CA SER A 91 -11.37 3.00 14.29
C SER A 91 -10.04 3.15 13.57
N VAL A 92 -9.95 2.61 12.36
CA VAL A 92 -8.79 2.64 11.49
C VAL A 92 -9.18 3.23 10.13
N THR A 93 -8.72 4.46 9.88
CA THR A 93 -8.68 5.06 8.54
C THR A 93 -7.34 4.73 7.90
N PHE A 94 -7.36 4.08 6.74
CA PHE A 94 -6.16 3.75 5.98
C PHE A 94 -6.01 4.71 4.81
N THR A 95 -4.79 5.18 4.56
CA THR A 95 -4.49 6.14 3.49
C THR A 95 -3.28 5.68 2.70
N SER A 96 -3.36 5.80 1.37
CA SER A 96 -2.29 5.44 0.45
C SER A 96 -1.73 6.71 -0.19
N ALA A 97 -0.42 6.92 -0.09
CA ALA A 97 0.26 8.06 -0.71
C ALA A 97 0.32 7.95 -2.25
N ALA A 98 0.21 6.74 -2.78
CA ALA A 98 0.02 6.47 -4.20
C ALA A 98 -1.46 6.30 -4.56
N PRO A 99 -1.86 6.56 -5.82
CA PRO A 99 -3.16 6.16 -6.35
C PRO A 99 -3.37 4.64 -6.35
N PRO A 100 -4.60 4.17 -6.58
CA PRO A 100 -4.87 2.74 -6.65
C PRO A 100 -4.09 2.09 -7.79
N VAL A 101 -3.28 1.08 -7.49
CA VAL A 101 -2.53 0.31 -8.50
C VAL A 101 -3.50 -0.67 -9.17
N ARG A 102 -3.85 -0.39 -10.43
CA ARG A 102 -4.90 -1.11 -11.17
C ARG A 102 -4.37 -1.94 -12.33
N PHE A 103 -3.18 -1.63 -12.81
CA PHE A 103 -2.58 -2.23 -14.00
C PHE A 103 -1.18 -2.77 -13.73
N PRO A 104 -0.76 -3.84 -14.43
CA PRO A 104 0.59 -4.36 -14.31
C PRO A 104 1.61 -3.36 -14.86
N HIS A 105 2.81 -3.35 -14.27
CA HIS A 105 3.91 -2.51 -14.74
C HIS A 105 4.87 -3.35 -15.60
N VAL A 106 5.16 -2.90 -16.83
CA VAL A 106 5.93 -3.67 -17.83
C VAL A 106 7.27 -3.04 -18.21
N TYR A 107 7.69 -2.01 -17.47
CA TYR A 107 8.96 -1.29 -17.69
C TYR A 107 10.02 -1.58 -16.61
N GLY A 108 9.96 -2.75 -15.96
CA GLY A 108 11.02 -3.24 -15.06
C GLY A 108 10.72 -3.20 -13.56
N ILE A 109 9.65 -2.54 -13.11
CA ILE A 109 9.15 -2.69 -11.73
C ILE A 109 8.34 -3.98 -11.64
N ASN A 110 8.77 -4.89 -10.76
CA ASN A 110 8.07 -6.15 -10.51
C ASN A 110 6.73 -5.89 -9.80
N MET A 111 5.63 -6.14 -10.50
CA MET A 111 4.27 -6.07 -9.98
C MET A 111 3.58 -7.41 -10.17
N PRO A 112 2.67 -7.78 -9.25
CA PRO A 112 1.92 -9.02 -9.38
C PRO A 112 0.95 -8.94 -10.57
N SER A 113 0.34 -10.09 -10.91
CA SER A 113 -0.65 -10.14 -11.97
C SER A 113 -1.85 -9.23 -11.65
N ARG A 114 -2.57 -8.79 -12.67
CA ARG A 114 -3.75 -7.93 -12.48
C ARG A 114 -4.79 -8.55 -11.55
N ALA A 115 -4.96 -9.88 -11.59
CA ALA A 115 -5.90 -10.59 -10.73
C ALA A 115 -5.53 -10.51 -9.23
N GLU A 116 -4.24 -10.33 -8.92
CA GLU A 116 -3.73 -10.21 -7.55
C GLU A 116 -3.70 -8.78 -7.03
N LEU A 117 -3.93 -7.78 -7.89
CA LEU A 117 -4.06 -6.39 -7.48
C LEU A 117 -5.42 -6.18 -6.79
N VAL A 118 -5.38 -5.68 -5.54
CA VAL A 118 -6.62 -5.47 -4.78
C VAL A 118 -7.51 -4.41 -5.44
N ALA A 119 -6.92 -3.41 -6.09
CA ALA A 119 -7.65 -2.35 -6.75
C ALA A 119 -8.09 -2.69 -8.19
N ALA A 120 -7.67 -3.81 -8.77
CA ALA A 120 -8.09 -4.16 -10.13
C ALA A 120 -9.61 -4.42 -10.17
N GLY A 121 -10.34 -3.61 -10.94
CA GLY A 121 -11.79 -3.74 -11.13
C GLY A 121 -12.64 -3.38 -9.89
N ARG A 122 -12.04 -2.90 -8.80
CA ARG A 122 -12.76 -2.58 -7.55
C ARG A 122 -12.83 -1.07 -7.29
N LYS A 123 -13.94 -0.63 -6.70
CA LYS A 123 -14.14 0.72 -6.16
C LYS A 123 -13.52 0.82 -4.77
N ILE A 124 -13.20 2.04 -4.33
CA ILE A 124 -12.55 2.30 -3.04
C ILE A 124 -13.31 1.66 -1.85
N PRO A 125 -14.65 1.73 -1.75
CA PRO A 125 -15.37 1.08 -0.64
C PRO A 125 -15.22 -0.45 -0.60
N GLU A 126 -15.13 -1.09 -1.77
CA GLU A 126 -14.92 -2.53 -1.86
C GLU A 126 -13.50 -2.91 -1.39
N ILE A 127 -12.51 -2.09 -1.73
CA ILE A 127 -11.13 -2.26 -1.26
C ILE A 127 -11.04 -2.02 0.26
N ALA A 128 -11.72 -1.00 0.78
CA ALA A 128 -11.78 -0.72 2.21
C ALA A 128 -12.31 -1.92 3.00
N SER A 129 -13.40 -2.51 2.51
CA SER A 129 -13.99 -3.73 3.08
C SER A 129 -13.03 -4.92 3.01
N GLU A 130 -12.32 -5.10 1.89
CA GLU A 130 -11.36 -6.20 1.71
C GLU A 130 -10.20 -6.13 2.72
N ILE A 131 -9.69 -4.93 2.99
CA ILE A 131 -8.60 -4.72 3.97
C ILE A 131 -9.10 -4.52 5.41
N GLY A 132 -10.42 -4.44 5.65
CA GLY A 132 -11.02 -4.27 6.97
C GLY A 132 -10.91 -2.86 7.58
N ALA A 133 -10.58 -1.85 6.78
CA ALA A 133 -10.50 -0.46 7.21
C ALA A 133 -11.89 0.17 7.30
N ASP A 134 -12.11 1.07 8.26
CA ASP A 134 -13.39 1.80 8.36
C ASP A 134 -13.50 2.84 7.23
N HIS A 135 -12.37 3.44 6.86
CA HIS A 135 -12.25 4.38 5.76
C HIS A 135 -10.95 4.10 4.99
N LEU A 136 -11.01 4.27 3.67
CA LEU A 136 -9.85 4.16 2.78
C LEU A 136 -9.78 5.39 1.88
N ILE A 137 -8.61 6.01 1.84
CA ILE A 137 -8.34 7.18 1.00
C ILE A 137 -7.10 6.89 0.15
N TYR A 138 -7.18 7.14 -1.15
CA TYR A 138 -6.04 7.11 -2.04
C TYR A 138 -5.69 8.52 -2.47
N GLN A 139 -4.41 8.76 -2.75
CA GLN A 139 -3.99 9.93 -3.50
C GLN A 139 -4.58 9.89 -4.92
N GLU A 140 -4.97 11.04 -5.46
CA GLU A 140 -5.43 11.12 -6.84
C GLU A 140 -4.26 11.15 -7.82
N VAL A 141 -4.46 10.58 -9.02
CA VAL A 141 -3.42 10.51 -10.06
C VAL A 141 -2.90 11.90 -10.42
N ALA A 142 -3.82 12.85 -10.63
CA ALA A 142 -3.49 14.23 -10.98
C ALA A 142 -2.71 14.94 -9.87
N ASP A 143 -3.11 14.74 -8.60
CA ASP A 143 -2.45 15.35 -7.45
C ASP A 143 -1.04 14.78 -7.24
N MET A 144 -0.86 13.46 -7.43
CA MET A 144 0.47 12.84 -7.38
C MET A 144 1.38 13.38 -8.48
N GLN A 145 0.87 13.49 -9.71
CA GLN A 145 1.62 14.04 -10.82
C GLN A 145 1.99 15.50 -10.55
N SER A 146 1.05 16.33 -10.09
CA SER A 146 1.32 17.73 -9.74
C SER A 146 2.38 17.85 -8.66
N ALA A 147 2.32 17.02 -7.61
CA ALA A 147 3.27 17.06 -6.50
C ALA A 147 4.70 16.67 -6.92
N ILE A 148 4.86 15.75 -7.89
CA ILE A 148 6.18 15.33 -8.38
C ILE A 148 6.75 16.33 -9.41
N LEU A 149 5.89 16.92 -10.24
CA LEU A 149 6.31 17.85 -11.30
C LEU A 149 6.55 19.27 -10.79
N GLU A 150 6.08 19.62 -9.59
CA GLU A 150 6.28 20.94 -9.00
C GLU A 150 7.78 21.29 -8.94
N GLY A 151 8.17 22.36 -9.63
CA GLY A 151 9.57 22.81 -9.69
C GLY A 151 10.51 21.96 -10.55
N SER A 152 9.99 20.97 -11.29
CA SER A 152 10.76 20.08 -12.17
C SER A 152 10.79 20.55 -13.62
N ALA A 153 11.81 20.15 -14.37
CA ALA A 153 11.88 20.32 -15.83
C ALA A 153 11.18 19.19 -16.60
N VAL A 154 10.72 18.15 -15.90
CA VAL A 154 10.00 17.01 -16.47
C VAL A 154 8.57 17.44 -16.84
N SER A 155 8.10 17.04 -18.02
CA SER A 155 6.76 17.41 -18.51
C SER A 155 5.69 16.35 -18.26
N ALA A 156 6.08 15.07 -18.09
CA ALA A 156 5.17 13.95 -17.90
C ALA A 156 5.85 12.81 -17.14
N LEU A 157 5.05 12.01 -16.45
CA LEU A 157 5.49 10.82 -15.71
C LEU A 157 4.94 9.56 -16.35
N GLU A 158 5.67 8.46 -16.21
CA GLU A 158 5.14 7.12 -16.49
C GLU A 158 4.18 6.75 -15.34
N MET A 159 2.91 6.52 -15.67
CA MET A 159 1.81 6.34 -14.71
C MET A 159 0.90 5.17 -15.08
N SER A 160 1.37 4.25 -15.94
CA SER A 160 0.55 3.18 -16.51
C SER A 160 -0.07 2.28 -15.45
N CYS A 161 0.64 2.03 -14.34
CA CYS A 161 0.12 1.19 -13.26
C CYS A 161 -1.15 1.77 -12.58
N PHE A 162 -1.39 3.07 -12.72
CA PHE A 162 -2.58 3.76 -12.21
C PHE A 162 -3.63 4.05 -13.29
N SER A 163 -3.17 4.51 -14.46
CA SER A 163 -4.02 5.02 -15.57
C SER A 163 -4.36 3.95 -16.61
N GLY A 164 -3.48 2.98 -16.82
CA GLY A 164 -3.53 2.05 -17.94
C GLY A 164 -2.93 2.61 -19.23
N ASP A 165 -2.43 3.85 -19.21
CA ASP A 165 -1.83 4.51 -20.37
C ASP A 165 -0.32 4.24 -20.41
N TYR A 166 0.08 3.35 -21.32
CA TYR A 166 1.47 2.93 -21.49
C TYR A 166 2.20 3.78 -22.53
N VAL A 167 3.22 4.52 -22.09
CA VAL A 167 3.91 5.56 -22.88
C VAL A 167 4.54 5.05 -24.18
N THR A 168 4.90 3.76 -24.27
CA THR A 168 5.52 3.20 -25.48
C THR A 168 4.54 3.01 -26.64
N GLY A 169 3.23 3.06 -26.39
CA GLY A 169 2.19 2.84 -27.42
C GLY A 169 2.15 1.43 -28.00
N THR A 170 3.00 0.53 -27.52
CA THR A 170 3.15 -0.86 -28.00
C THR A 170 2.59 -1.89 -27.02
N VAL A 171 2.15 -1.47 -25.84
CA VAL A 171 1.56 -2.35 -24.82
C VAL A 171 0.10 -2.58 -25.17
N THR A 172 -0.21 -3.76 -25.69
CA THR A 172 -1.56 -4.15 -26.06
C THR A 172 -2.19 -5.06 -24.98
N PRO A 173 -3.54 -5.20 -24.95
CA PRO A 173 -4.19 -6.18 -24.09
C PRO A 173 -3.68 -7.61 -24.29
N GLU A 174 -3.32 -7.98 -25.52
CA GLU A 174 -2.73 -9.28 -25.87
C GLU A 174 -1.37 -9.46 -25.19
N TYR A 175 -0.52 -8.43 -25.23
CA TYR A 175 0.78 -8.44 -24.57
C TYR A 175 0.62 -8.54 -23.05
N LEU A 176 -0.31 -7.79 -22.45
CA LEU A 176 -0.56 -7.86 -21.01
C LEU A 176 -1.06 -9.25 -20.57
N ARG A 177 -1.97 -9.87 -21.34
CA ARG A 177 -2.39 -11.25 -21.09
C ARG A 177 -1.22 -12.22 -21.19
N TRP A 178 -0.38 -12.07 -22.22
CA TRP A 178 0.81 -12.90 -22.37
C TRP A 178 1.78 -12.75 -21.18
N VAL A 179 2.00 -11.52 -20.68
CA VAL A 179 2.82 -11.29 -19.47
C VAL A 179 2.19 -11.97 -18.25
N GLU A 180 0.89 -11.87 -18.06
CA GLU A 180 0.18 -12.50 -16.94
C GLU A 180 0.30 -14.04 -16.97
N GLU A 181 0.18 -14.66 -18.16
CA GLU A 181 0.31 -16.11 -18.33
C GLU A 181 1.75 -16.61 -18.13
N ASN A 182 2.75 -15.77 -18.44
CA ASN A 182 4.17 -16.13 -18.40
C ASN A 182 4.90 -15.59 -17.16
N GLN A 183 4.21 -14.85 -16.28
CA GLN A 183 4.73 -14.48 -14.97
C GLN A 183 4.85 -15.75 -14.10
N SER A 184 6.08 -16.27 -13.99
CA SER A 184 6.38 -17.33 -13.02
C SER A 184 6.25 -16.76 -11.61
N SER A 185 5.30 -17.27 -10.84
CA SER A 185 5.09 -16.92 -9.41
C SER A 185 6.18 -17.48 -8.50
#